data_AF-A0A2N1TVY3-F1
#
_entry.id   AF-A0A2N1TVY3-F1
#
_cell.length_a   1.000
_cell.length_b   1.000
_cell.length_c   1.000
_cell.angle_alpha   90.00
_cell.angle_beta   90.00
_cell.angle_gamma   90.00
#
_symmetry.space_group_name_H-M   'P 1'
#
loop_
_entity.id
_entity.type
_entity.pdbx_description
1 polymer ?
#
loop_
_entity_poly.entity_id
_entity_poly.type
_entity_poly.pdbx_seq_one_letter_code
_entity_poly.pdbx_strand_id
1 'polypeptide(L)'
;MASKTALTAFVFILIISRLSMADPIVQKQTFGGTPNISGVLAFNQFDESVGNLTSIQITLFLQSSGGRLILDNDNEYPVSGTLEFGAKGIISSTDVSLVNASSAYIPGEVGAYHSGTFNLAGNVGDVEGDYDPNAPDGLEYNGGIETDSKSDFVGEFAWDGYKGSGTYDIKSVLSR
;
A
#
# COMPACT_ATOMS: atom_id res chain seq x y z
N MET A 1 20.69 59.84 20.19
CA MET A 1 20.57 59.53 18.75
C MET A 1 21.12 58.13 18.52
N ALA A 2 20.26 57.11 18.46
CA ALA A 2 20.71 55.77 18.05
C ALA A 2 21.00 55.81 16.54
N SER A 3 22.18 55.33 16.11
CA SER A 3 22.54 55.37 14.69
C SER A 3 21.62 54.44 13.90
N LYS A 4 21.18 54.90 12.71
CA LYS A 4 20.32 54.12 11.79
C LYS A 4 20.92 52.75 11.44
N THR A 5 22.24 52.58 11.58
CA THR A 5 22.98 51.33 11.38
C THR A 5 22.71 50.25 12.44
N ALA A 6 22.39 50.62 13.69
CA ALA A 6 22.05 49.65 14.73
C ALA A 6 20.65 49.04 14.54
N LEU A 7 19.73 49.80 13.94
CA LEU A 7 18.36 49.34 13.67
C LEU A 7 18.33 48.32 12.51
N THR A 8 19.15 48.51 11.47
CA THR A 8 19.22 47.59 10.31
C THR A 8 19.84 46.24 10.67
N ALA A 9 20.83 46.20 11.57
CA ALA A 9 21.44 44.96 12.04
C ALA A 9 20.48 44.13 12.92
N PHE A 10 19.59 44.79 13.67
CA PHE A 10 18.59 44.10 14.50
C PHE A 10 17.47 43.47 13.65
N VAL A 11 17.09 44.10 12.53
CA VAL A 11 16.09 43.57 11.60
C VAL A 11 16.63 42.37 10.80
N PHE A 12 17.94 42.31 10.51
CA PHE A 12 18.54 41.20 9.76
C PHE A 12 18.71 39.91 10.58
N ILE A 13 18.87 40.00 11.91
CA ILE A 13 18.99 38.84 12.82
C ILE A 13 17.63 38.15 13.06
N LEU A 14 16.52 38.87 12.93
CA LEU A 14 15.16 38.32 13.09
C LEU A 14 14.68 37.49 11.88
N ILE A 15 15.31 37.65 10.72
CA ILE A 15 14.92 36.97 9.46
C ILE A 15 15.56 35.58 9.33
N ILE A 16 16.54 35.24 10.18
CA ILE A 16 17.10 33.86 10.27
C ILE A 16 16.40 33.06 11.37
N SER A 17 15.14 33.39 11.68
CA SER A 17 14.24 32.49 12.41
C SER A 17 14.01 31.26 11.54
N ARG A 18 14.91 30.31 11.73
CA ARG A 18 15.00 29.06 11.01
C ARG A 18 13.62 28.43 10.91
N LEU A 19 13.20 28.16 9.68
CA LEU A 19 12.14 27.18 9.41
C LEU A 19 12.68 25.83 9.88
N SER A 20 12.53 25.53 11.17
CA SER A 20 12.78 24.20 11.71
C SER A 20 11.67 23.32 11.16
N MET A 21 11.95 22.63 10.06
CA MET A 21 11.07 21.58 9.59
C MET A 21 11.18 20.39 10.56
N ALA A 22 10.07 19.73 10.82
CA ALA A 22 10.10 18.47 11.56
C ALA A 22 10.90 17.44 10.75
N ASP A 23 11.86 16.78 11.38
CA ASP A 23 12.65 15.72 10.75
C ASP A 23 11.80 14.44 10.72
N PRO A 24 11.52 13.85 9.53
CA PRO A 24 10.70 12.66 9.45
C PRO A 24 11.46 11.43 9.98
N ILE A 25 10.86 10.71 10.93
CA ILE A 25 11.32 9.39 11.34
C ILE A 25 10.59 8.35 10.49
N VAL A 26 11.32 7.66 9.59
CA VAL A 26 10.74 6.66 8.69
C VAL A 26 11.09 5.24 9.17
N GLN A 27 10.07 4.41 9.36
CA GLN A 27 10.22 2.99 9.65
C GLN A 27 9.60 2.17 8.51
N LYS A 28 10.37 1.25 7.94
CA LYS A 28 9.92 0.37 6.86
C LYS A 28 9.99 -1.08 7.33
N GLN A 29 8.84 -1.75 7.29
CA GLN A 29 8.74 -3.19 7.48
C GLN A 29 8.30 -3.85 6.18
N THR A 30 8.81 -5.05 5.91
CA THR A 30 8.48 -5.80 4.68
C THR A 30 7.84 -7.12 5.07
N PHE A 31 6.76 -7.45 4.36
CA PHE A 31 6.08 -8.74 4.44
C PHE A 31 5.75 -9.21 3.03
N GLY A 32 5.84 -10.51 2.78
CA GLY A 32 5.61 -11.07 1.46
C GLY A 32 5.54 -12.60 1.48
N GLY A 33 4.96 -13.15 0.42
CA GLY A 33 4.74 -14.58 0.26
C GLY A 33 3.66 -14.86 -0.78
N THR A 34 3.26 -16.12 -0.90
CA THR A 34 2.08 -16.49 -1.68
C THR A 34 0.82 -15.96 -0.99
N PRO A 35 -0.17 -15.44 -1.73
CA PRO A 35 -1.43 -14.96 -1.15
C PRO A 35 -2.11 -15.97 -0.20
N ASN A 36 -2.90 -15.45 0.73
CA ASN A 36 -3.49 -16.12 1.89
C ASN A 36 -2.49 -16.33 3.04
N ILE A 37 -1.67 -15.32 3.30
CA ILE A 37 -0.68 -15.29 4.37
C ILE A 37 -0.90 -14.05 5.24
N SER A 38 -0.61 -14.16 6.54
CA SER A 38 -0.57 -13.02 7.45
C SER A 38 0.76 -12.94 8.20
N GLY A 39 1.21 -11.73 8.51
CA GLY A 39 2.43 -11.46 9.25
C GLY A 39 2.25 -10.33 10.24
N VAL A 40 3.11 -10.30 11.25
CA VAL A 40 3.15 -9.20 12.24
C VAL A 40 4.38 -8.35 11.96
N LEU A 41 4.17 -7.03 11.92
CA LEU A 41 5.19 -6.03 11.65
C LEU A 41 5.36 -5.16 12.91
N ALA A 42 6.51 -5.28 13.55
CA ALA A 42 6.83 -4.49 14.75
C ALA A 42 7.43 -3.13 14.36
N PHE A 43 6.93 -2.07 14.98
CA PHE A 43 7.41 -0.71 14.82
C PHE A 43 7.74 -0.11 16.18
N ASN A 44 8.73 0.78 16.24
CA ASN A 44 9.04 1.54 17.45
C ASN A 44 8.03 2.66 17.64
N GLN A 45 7.62 2.87 18.89
CA GLN A 45 6.89 4.08 19.28
C GLN A 45 7.80 5.32 19.15
N PHE A 46 7.17 6.49 19.04
CA PHE A 46 7.85 7.76 19.04
C PHE A 46 8.27 8.14 20.46
N ASP A 47 9.58 8.30 20.67
CA ASP A 47 10.16 8.76 21.93
C ASP A 47 10.02 10.28 22.06
N GLU A 48 9.12 10.73 22.93
CA GLU A 48 8.87 12.16 23.16
C GLU A 48 10.07 12.91 23.77
N SER A 49 11.12 12.21 24.22
CA SER A 49 12.36 12.85 24.66
C SER A 49 13.17 13.46 23.51
N VAL A 50 12.97 13.01 22.27
CA VAL A 50 13.69 13.52 21.10
C VAL A 50 12.97 14.66 20.38
N GLY A 51 11.72 14.95 20.74
CA GLY A 51 10.95 16.04 20.16
C GLY A 51 9.44 15.88 20.32
N ASN A 52 8.69 16.70 19.57
CA ASN A 52 7.23 16.63 19.53
C ASN A 52 6.78 15.91 18.26
N LEU A 53 5.88 14.94 18.41
CA LEU A 53 5.23 14.29 17.28
C LEU A 53 4.27 15.27 16.59
N THR A 54 4.43 15.46 15.28
CA THR A 54 3.63 16.41 14.50
C THR A 54 2.66 15.73 13.52
N SER A 55 2.97 14.51 13.09
CA SER A 55 2.10 13.70 12.24
C SER A 55 2.59 12.25 12.21
N ILE A 56 1.69 11.32 11.91
CA ILE A 56 2.03 9.93 11.60
C ILE A 56 1.37 9.61 10.25
N GLN A 57 2.17 9.21 9.27
CA GLN A 57 1.68 8.73 7.98
C GLN A 57 1.93 7.23 7.89
N ILE A 58 0.89 6.47 7.54
CA ILE A 58 1.00 5.03 7.28
C ILE A 58 0.84 4.82 5.79
N THR A 59 1.82 4.14 5.18
CA THR A 59 1.82 3.77 3.77
C THR A 59 1.85 2.25 3.64
N LEU A 60 0.86 1.69 2.95
CA LEU A 60 0.87 0.31 2.49
C LEU A 60 1.23 0.30 1.01
N PHE A 61 2.33 -0.37 0.68
CA PHE A 61 2.78 -0.61 -0.69
C PHE A 61 2.67 -2.10 -0.97
N LEU A 62 2.06 -2.45 -2.09
CA LEU A 62 1.89 -3.83 -2.53
C LEU A 62 2.51 -4.01 -3.90
N GLN A 63 3.22 -5.12 -4.07
CA GLN A 63 3.72 -5.59 -5.35
C GLN A 63 3.25 -7.03 -5.53
N SER A 64 2.61 -7.32 -6.66
CA SER A 64 2.37 -8.68 -7.14
C SER A 64 3.31 -8.97 -8.31
N SER A 65 3.71 -10.22 -8.46
CA SER A 65 4.59 -10.63 -9.56
C SER A 65 4.27 -12.05 -10.00
N GLY A 66 4.23 -12.25 -11.32
CA GLY A 66 3.97 -13.55 -11.92
C GLY A 66 2.49 -13.94 -11.83
N GLY A 67 2.23 -15.23 -11.69
CA GLY A 67 0.90 -15.79 -11.88
C GLY A 67 0.63 -16.11 -13.35
N ARG A 68 -0.25 -17.09 -13.56
CA ARG A 68 -0.63 -17.59 -14.88
C ARG A 68 -2.11 -17.90 -14.84
N LEU A 69 -2.84 -17.36 -15.80
CA LEU A 69 -4.22 -17.71 -16.06
C LEU A 69 -4.29 -18.40 -17.41
N ILE A 70 -4.92 -19.57 -17.46
CA ILE A 70 -5.25 -20.25 -18.70
C ILE A 70 -6.77 -20.25 -18.76
N LEU A 71 -7.29 -19.77 -19.88
CA LEU A 71 -8.70 -19.85 -20.22
C LEU A 71 -8.83 -20.77 -21.42
N ASP A 72 -9.85 -21.61 -21.38
CA ASP A 72 -10.21 -22.52 -22.44
C ASP A 72 -11.73 -22.53 -22.58
N ASN A 73 -12.24 -22.58 -23.80
CA ASN A 73 -13.66 -22.54 -24.07
C ASN A 73 -14.16 -23.85 -24.69
N ASP A 74 -14.51 -24.79 -23.81
CA ASP A 74 -15.13 -26.07 -24.17
C ASP A 74 -16.54 -25.94 -24.82
N ASN A 75 -17.12 -24.74 -24.93
CA ASN A 75 -18.47 -24.55 -25.49
C ASN A 75 -18.44 -24.33 -27.01
N GLU A 76 -19.52 -24.72 -27.71
CA GLU A 76 -19.68 -24.50 -29.16
C GLU A 76 -19.72 -22.99 -29.55
N TYR A 77 -20.06 -22.11 -28.61
CA TYR A 77 -20.24 -20.69 -28.86
C TYR A 77 -19.06 -19.85 -28.35
N PRO A 78 -18.70 -18.75 -29.05
CA PRO A 78 -17.69 -17.81 -28.58
C PRO A 78 -18.02 -17.22 -27.21
N VAL A 79 -16.97 -16.94 -26.41
CA VAL A 79 -17.07 -16.31 -25.09
C VAL A 79 -16.13 -15.11 -24.99
N SER A 80 -16.57 -14.05 -24.33
CA SER A 80 -15.73 -12.88 -24.05
C SER A 80 -15.97 -12.36 -22.65
N GLY A 81 -14.97 -11.67 -22.11
CA GLY A 81 -15.05 -11.13 -20.76
C GLY A 81 -13.78 -10.41 -20.35
N THR A 82 -13.67 -10.19 -19.04
CA THR A 82 -12.49 -9.65 -18.39
C THR A 82 -11.89 -10.69 -17.47
N LEU A 83 -10.58 -10.89 -17.57
CA LEU A 83 -9.81 -11.62 -16.58
C LEU A 83 -9.22 -10.63 -15.59
N GLU A 84 -9.13 -11.06 -14.33
CA GLU A 84 -8.41 -10.34 -13.27
C GLU A 84 -7.77 -11.37 -12.34
N PHE A 85 -6.49 -11.20 -12.03
CA PHE A 85 -5.81 -11.96 -10.99
C PHE A 85 -4.66 -11.16 -10.40
N GLY A 86 -4.37 -11.37 -9.12
CA GLY A 86 -3.29 -10.65 -8.45
C GLY A 86 -3.27 -10.91 -6.95
N ALA A 87 -2.96 -9.85 -6.21
CA ALA A 87 -2.95 -9.90 -4.76
C ALA A 87 -3.54 -8.64 -4.16
N LYS A 88 -4.00 -8.79 -2.93
CA LYS A 88 -4.65 -7.74 -2.14
C LYS A 88 -4.03 -7.68 -0.76
N GLY A 89 -3.71 -6.48 -0.31
CA GLY A 89 -3.04 -6.20 0.95
C GLY A 89 -3.94 -5.39 1.88
N ILE A 90 -4.03 -5.84 3.13
CA ILE A 90 -4.72 -5.12 4.20
C ILE A 90 -3.83 -5.17 5.44
N ILE A 91 -3.76 -4.09 6.19
CA ILE A 91 -3.15 -4.07 7.52
C ILE A 91 -4.23 -3.98 8.60
N SER A 92 -3.90 -4.23 9.87
CA SER A 92 -4.74 -4.07 11.07
C SER A 92 -3.86 -4.01 12.32
N SER A 93 -4.33 -3.46 13.43
CA SER A 93 -3.59 -3.47 14.70
C SER A 93 -4.56 -3.52 15.88
N THR A 94 -4.12 -4.19 16.95
CA THR A 94 -4.75 -4.15 18.27
C THR A 94 -4.06 -3.19 19.24
N ASP A 95 -2.82 -2.79 18.93
CA ASP A 95 -1.97 -1.97 19.79
C ASP A 95 -2.17 -0.49 19.51
N VAL A 96 -2.44 -0.16 18.25
CA VAL A 96 -2.67 1.22 17.78
C VAL A 96 -3.93 1.32 16.92
N SER A 97 -4.58 2.48 16.96
CA SER A 97 -5.72 2.73 16.09
C SER A 97 -5.25 3.23 14.72
N LEU A 98 -5.71 2.54 13.67
CA LEU A 98 -5.42 2.87 12.28
C LEU A 98 -6.59 3.64 11.67
N VAL A 99 -6.82 4.87 12.15
CA VAL A 99 -7.88 5.75 11.65
C VAL A 99 -7.38 7.17 11.41
N ASN A 100 -7.95 7.86 10.41
CA ASN A 100 -7.65 9.26 10.13
C ASN A 100 -8.50 10.23 10.97
N ALA A 101 -8.32 11.54 10.74
CA ALA A 101 -9.06 12.61 11.42
C ALA A 101 -10.59 12.50 11.28
N SER A 102 -11.08 11.83 10.24
CA SER A 102 -12.51 11.57 9.99
C SER A 102 -12.99 10.23 10.57
N SER A 103 -12.16 9.56 11.37
CA SER A 103 -12.41 8.20 11.91
C SER A 103 -12.58 7.11 10.84
N ALA A 104 -12.10 7.35 9.61
CA ALA A 104 -12.07 6.33 8.58
C ALA A 104 -10.82 5.45 8.72
N TYR A 105 -10.94 4.17 8.40
CA TYR A 105 -9.86 3.20 8.49
C TYR A 105 -8.73 3.48 7.48
N ILE A 106 -7.47 3.39 7.90
CA ILE A 106 -6.30 3.72 7.07
C ILE A 106 -5.22 2.62 7.02
N PRO A 107 -4.41 2.59 5.95
CA PRO A 107 -4.66 3.25 4.66
C PRO A 107 -5.84 2.59 3.90
N GLY A 108 -6.39 1.49 4.43
CA GLY A 108 -7.42 0.67 3.79
C GLY A 108 -6.79 -0.52 3.07
N GLU A 109 -7.50 -1.00 2.05
CA GLU A 109 -7.07 -2.08 1.18
C GLU A 109 -6.25 -1.53 0.00
N VAL A 110 -5.24 -2.27 -0.42
CA VAL A 110 -4.39 -2.00 -1.60
C VAL A 110 -4.42 -3.23 -2.51
N GLY A 111 -4.59 -3.05 -3.82
CA GLY A 111 -4.74 -4.15 -4.77
C GLY A 111 -3.76 -4.04 -5.93
N ALA A 112 -3.01 -5.11 -6.19
CA ALA A 112 -2.06 -5.19 -7.30
C ALA A 112 -2.51 -6.32 -8.24
N TYR A 113 -3.31 -5.97 -9.24
CA TYR A 113 -4.01 -6.90 -10.12
C TYR A 113 -3.58 -6.76 -11.58
N HIS A 114 -3.36 -7.90 -12.24
CA HIS A 114 -3.34 -7.98 -13.68
C HIS A 114 -4.77 -8.05 -14.18
N SER A 115 -5.09 -7.28 -15.20
CA SER A 115 -6.38 -7.35 -15.88
C SER A 115 -6.21 -7.35 -17.39
N GLY A 116 -7.18 -7.94 -18.07
CA GLY A 116 -7.22 -8.00 -19.53
C GLY A 116 -8.61 -8.35 -20.02
N THR A 117 -8.91 -7.97 -21.25
CA THR A 117 -10.09 -8.50 -21.95
C THR A 117 -9.70 -9.76 -22.72
N PHE A 118 -10.63 -10.70 -22.84
CA PHE A 118 -10.47 -11.88 -23.68
C PHE A 118 -11.68 -12.03 -24.61
N ASN A 119 -11.44 -12.69 -25.74
CA ASN A 119 -12.46 -13.10 -26.69
C ASN A 119 -11.99 -14.41 -27.34
N LEU A 120 -12.65 -15.50 -26.98
CA LEU A 120 -12.33 -16.86 -27.39
C LEU A 120 -13.39 -17.34 -28.38
N ALA A 121 -12.99 -18.05 -29.42
CA ALA A 121 -13.90 -18.76 -30.31
C ALA A 121 -14.59 -19.92 -29.57
N GLY A 122 -15.57 -20.55 -30.21
CA GLY A 122 -16.09 -21.83 -29.73
C GLY A 122 -15.07 -22.96 -29.90
N ASN A 123 -15.23 -24.03 -29.13
CA ASN A 123 -14.40 -25.23 -29.10
C ASN A 123 -13.99 -25.70 -30.51
N VAL A 124 -12.69 -25.92 -30.74
CA VAL A 124 -12.09 -26.37 -32.01
C VAL A 124 -11.92 -27.88 -32.15
N GLY A 125 -12.54 -28.65 -31.28
CA GLY A 125 -12.59 -30.11 -31.29
C GLY A 125 -11.64 -30.78 -30.29
N ASP A 126 -11.25 -30.08 -29.23
CA ASP A 126 -10.64 -30.72 -28.07
C ASP A 126 -11.69 -31.50 -27.25
N VAL A 127 -11.21 -32.32 -26.33
CA VAL A 127 -12.08 -33.12 -25.47
C VAL A 127 -12.40 -32.29 -24.24
N GLU A 128 -13.66 -32.30 -23.80
CA GLU A 128 -14.08 -31.59 -22.58
C GLU A 128 -13.13 -31.87 -21.42
N GLY A 129 -12.54 -30.80 -20.86
CA GLY A 129 -11.58 -30.86 -19.77
C GLY A 129 -10.12 -31.09 -20.19
N ASP A 130 -9.82 -31.04 -21.49
CA ASP A 130 -8.49 -30.63 -21.96
C ASP A 130 -8.27 -29.16 -21.58
N TYR A 131 -7.02 -28.76 -21.39
CA TYR A 131 -6.67 -27.37 -21.07
C TYR A 131 -5.71 -26.89 -22.14
N ASP A 132 -6.23 -26.43 -23.27
CA ASP A 132 -5.45 -25.89 -24.37
C ASP A 132 -5.34 -24.35 -24.26
N PRO A 133 -4.14 -23.79 -24.01
CA PRO A 133 -3.95 -22.34 -24.01
C PRO A 133 -3.91 -21.72 -25.42
N ASN A 134 -3.98 -22.52 -26.49
CA ASN A 134 -3.76 -22.04 -27.84
C ASN A 134 -5.03 -21.43 -28.46
N ALA A 135 -4.84 -20.33 -29.20
CA ALA A 135 -5.91 -19.74 -29.98
C ALA A 135 -6.46 -20.75 -31.03
N PRO A 136 -7.75 -20.69 -31.38
CA PRO A 136 -8.65 -19.54 -31.19
C PRO A 136 -9.58 -19.60 -29.96
N ASP A 137 -9.73 -20.74 -29.29
CA ASP A 137 -10.59 -20.98 -28.12
C ASP A 137 -9.83 -21.01 -26.80
N GLY A 138 -8.51 -21.15 -26.83
CA GLY A 138 -7.62 -20.99 -25.69
C GLY A 138 -6.97 -19.60 -25.56
N LEU A 139 -6.59 -19.25 -24.34
CA LEU A 139 -5.75 -18.10 -24.03
C LEU A 139 -4.88 -18.37 -22.80
N GLU A 140 -3.60 -18.06 -22.92
CA GLU A 140 -2.70 -17.94 -21.77
C GLU A 140 -2.37 -16.47 -21.48
N TYR A 141 -2.60 -16.06 -20.24
CA TYR A 141 -2.18 -14.77 -19.72
C TYR A 141 -1.14 -14.96 -18.61
N ASN A 142 0.09 -14.51 -18.86
CA ASN A 142 1.17 -14.50 -17.88
C ASN A 142 1.25 -13.13 -17.20
N GLY A 143 1.15 -13.12 -15.87
CA GLY A 143 1.23 -11.90 -15.08
C GLY A 143 2.65 -11.34 -15.04
N GLY A 144 2.76 -10.01 -15.22
CA GLY A 144 3.99 -9.26 -15.07
C GLY A 144 4.27 -8.87 -13.61
N ILE A 145 4.73 -7.64 -13.39
CA ILE A 145 4.79 -7.01 -12.06
C ILE A 145 3.70 -5.95 -12.02
N GLU A 146 2.84 -5.98 -11.01
CA GLU A 146 1.92 -4.87 -10.69
C GLU A 146 2.28 -4.29 -9.34
N THR A 147 2.10 -2.99 -9.20
CA THR A 147 2.33 -2.28 -7.95
C THR A 147 1.18 -1.34 -7.68
N ASP A 148 0.75 -1.27 -6.43
CA ASP A 148 -0.18 -0.25 -5.95
C ASP A 148 0.24 0.20 -4.54
N SER A 149 -0.20 1.40 -4.15
CA SER A 149 0.08 1.92 -2.83
C SER A 149 -0.99 2.89 -2.35
N LYS A 150 -1.20 2.89 -1.04
CA LYS A 150 -2.10 3.84 -0.40
C LYS A 150 -1.49 4.34 0.90
N SER A 151 -1.68 5.63 1.16
CA SER A 151 -1.18 6.30 2.34
C SER A 151 -2.22 7.23 2.92
N ASP A 152 -2.26 7.36 4.24
CA ASP A 152 -3.05 8.36 4.92
C ASP A 152 -2.43 8.70 6.29
N PHE A 153 -2.88 9.78 6.91
CA PHE A 153 -2.42 10.23 8.22
C PHE A 153 -3.31 9.71 9.34
N VAL A 154 -2.68 9.28 10.44
CA VAL A 154 -3.39 8.93 11.67
C VAL A 154 -3.96 10.20 12.29
N GLY A 155 -5.24 10.19 12.66
CA GLY A 155 -5.88 11.29 13.37
C GLY A 155 -5.23 11.55 14.72
N GLU A 156 -5.06 12.81 15.11
CA GLU A 156 -4.37 13.19 16.36
C GLU A 156 -4.95 12.52 17.61
N PHE A 157 -6.27 12.32 17.64
CA PHE A 157 -6.97 11.62 18.73
C PHE A 157 -6.55 10.15 18.91
N ALA A 158 -5.85 9.56 17.94
CA ALA A 158 -5.38 8.17 17.95
C ALA A 158 -3.88 8.02 18.22
N TRP A 159 -3.16 9.12 18.50
CA TRP A 159 -1.70 9.10 18.63
C TRP A 159 -1.17 8.46 19.92
N ASP A 160 -2.00 8.26 20.94
CA ASP A 160 -1.53 7.77 22.25
C ASP A 160 -0.86 6.40 22.19
N GLY A 161 -1.33 5.49 21.33
CA GLY A 161 -0.68 4.18 21.14
C GLY A 161 0.67 4.25 20.40
N TYR A 162 0.96 5.35 19.72
CA TYR A 162 2.17 5.54 18.92
C TYR A 162 3.29 6.24 19.68
N LYS A 163 3.05 6.74 20.89
CA LYS A 163 4.04 7.45 21.72
C LYS A 163 4.56 6.54 22.84
N GLY A 164 5.84 6.66 23.17
CA GLY A 164 6.49 5.89 24.22
C GLY A 164 7.87 5.35 23.82
N SER A 165 8.44 4.51 24.69
CA SER A 165 9.74 3.87 24.48
C SER A 165 9.64 2.40 24.04
N GLY A 166 8.43 1.91 23.78
CA GLY A 166 8.15 0.54 23.40
C GLY A 166 8.00 0.33 21.90
N THR A 167 7.30 -0.75 21.55
CA THR A 167 6.94 -1.13 20.19
C THR A 167 5.44 -1.34 20.09
N TYR A 168 4.90 -1.21 18.88
CA TYR A 168 3.56 -1.63 18.53
C TYR A 168 3.58 -2.53 17.29
N ASP A 169 2.60 -3.43 17.22
CA ASP A 169 2.48 -4.39 16.14
C ASP A 169 1.37 -4.00 15.17
N ILE A 170 1.68 -4.08 13.87
CA ILE A 170 0.71 -4.03 12.78
C ILE A 170 0.67 -5.40 12.11
N LYS A 171 -0.50 -6.04 12.14
CA LYS A 171 -0.77 -7.26 11.39
C LYS A 171 -1.03 -6.92 9.93
N SER A 172 -0.28 -7.53 9.04
CA SER A 172 -0.49 -7.51 7.59
C SER A 172 -1.14 -8.81 7.13
N VAL A 173 -2.01 -8.72 6.12
CA VAL A 173 -2.68 -9.84 5.47
C VAL A 173 -2.57 -9.64 3.96
N LEU A 174 -2.13 -10.69 3.27
CA LEU A 174 -2.17 -10.79 1.82
C LEU A 174 -3.22 -11.83 1.43
N SER A 175 -4.17 -11.47 0.57
CA SER A 175 -5.14 -12.39 -0.04
C SER A 175 -5.03 -12.36 -1.56
N ARG A 176 -5.67 -13.34 -2.21
CA ARG A 176 -5.96 -13.25 -3.65
C ARG A 176 -7.05 -12.21 -3.87
#